data_AF-A0A1H6Z9U4-F1
#
_entry.id   AF-A0A1H6Z9U4-F1
#
_cell.length_a   1.000
_cell.length_b   1.000
_cell.length_c   1.000
_cell.angle_alpha   90.00
_cell.angle_beta   90.00
_cell.angle_gamma   90.00
#
_symmetry.space_group_name_H-M   'P 1'
#
loop_
_entity.id
_entity.type
_entity.pdbx_description
1 polymer ?
#
loop_
_entity_poly.entity_id
_entity_poly.type
_entity_poly.pdbx_seq_one_letter_code
_entity_poly.pdbx_strand_id
1 'polypeptide(L)'
;MRTALLAAVAAVSLAGCSLLSTIGEDLPASSAAETAASAAPTESTASSAPTEDVDDADAVEVPTQVIDLGEHGSYGVATLDLADWDVRVDWPQDEDGTDLEEYIDAHPGIAVLTNAGIFSDDLTPGGLTVADGEELRSLNLSDGYGNFHLKPNAVFEILEDGTAAIVDSTLYEPDGVMQATQSGPALLLDGEVHPDFTEGSTNTALRTGVGVSPDGGTVYLVITRSYVNLWDFATMFRDELGVEDALYLDGQISQLWVSGGTLPTSYLGPYGAVIAAYPR
;
A
#
# COMPACT_ATOMS: atom_id res chain seq x y z
N MET A 1 77.36 4.75 29.29
CA MET A 1 77.44 3.36 29.81
C MET A 1 76.56 2.48 28.95
N ARG A 2 77.06 1.30 28.53
CA ARG A 2 76.33 0.03 28.21
C ARG A 2 75.00 0.13 27.41
N THR A 3 74.97 -0.23 26.11
CA THR A 3 74.67 -1.59 25.53
C THR A 3 73.24 -2.09 25.76
N ALA A 4 72.55 -2.79 24.85
CA ALA A 4 72.77 -3.20 23.45
C ALA A 4 71.43 -3.79 22.91
N LEU A 5 71.02 -3.52 21.67
CA LEU A 5 71.11 -4.41 20.48
C LEU A 5 70.11 -5.59 20.43
N LEU A 6 69.25 -5.57 19.40
CA LEU A 6 68.85 -6.64 18.44
C LEU A 6 67.72 -6.06 17.53
N ALA A 7 67.54 -6.29 16.22
CA ALA A 7 68.07 -7.26 15.22
C ALA A 7 67.46 -8.68 15.29
N ALA A 8 67.13 -9.39 14.21
CA ALA A 8 67.17 -9.11 12.75
C ALA A 8 66.04 -9.92 12.03
N VAL A 9 65.45 -9.43 10.92
CA VAL A 9 65.71 -9.81 9.50
C VAL A 9 65.26 -11.23 9.05
N ALA A 10 64.20 -11.22 8.22
CA ALA A 10 63.90 -12.00 7.00
C ALA A 10 64.11 -13.53 6.87
N ALA A 11 63.14 -14.17 6.21
CA ALA A 11 63.39 -15.19 5.19
C ALA A 11 62.26 -15.18 4.12
N VAL A 12 62.65 -15.19 2.84
CA VAL A 12 61.80 -15.52 1.68
C VAL A 12 62.37 -16.77 1.05
N SER A 13 61.53 -17.73 0.64
CA SER A 13 61.96 -18.86 -0.18
C SER A 13 60.86 -19.31 -1.15
N LEU A 14 61.20 -19.34 -2.44
CA LEU A 14 60.47 -20.06 -3.49
C LEU A 14 61.29 -21.27 -3.95
N ALA A 15 60.66 -22.45 -3.97
CA ALA A 15 61.00 -23.64 -4.78
C ALA A 15 59.85 -24.66 -4.58
N GLY A 16 59.44 -25.50 -5.53
CA GLY A 16 59.87 -25.66 -6.92
C GLY A 16 59.92 -27.14 -7.36
N CYS A 17 58.86 -27.64 -8.01
CA CYS A 17 58.75 -28.94 -8.71
C CYS A 17 58.85 -30.22 -7.81
N SER A 18 58.29 -31.41 -8.13
CA SER A 18 57.76 -31.97 -9.39
C SER A 18 56.75 -33.13 -9.14
N LEU A 19 55.86 -33.43 -10.11
CA LEU A 19 55.46 -34.77 -10.66
C LEU A 19 55.27 -35.97 -9.67
N LEU A 20 54.24 -36.86 -9.67
CA LEU A 20 53.11 -37.31 -10.53
C LEU A 20 52.22 -38.25 -9.65
N SER A 21 51.04 -38.83 -9.97
CA SER A 21 50.13 -38.88 -11.14
C SER A 21 48.73 -39.38 -10.69
N THR A 22 47.65 -39.12 -11.48
CA THR A 22 46.30 -39.77 -11.48
C THR A 22 45.48 -39.71 -10.16
N ILE A 23 44.15 -39.51 -10.10
CA ILE A 23 42.98 -39.62 -11.01
C ILE A 23 42.01 -38.45 -10.61
N GLY A 24 41.10 -37.89 -11.42
CA GLY A 24 40.73 -38.07 -12.84
C GLY A 24 39.20 -38.04 -13.04
N GLU A 25 38.72 -37.20 -13.97
CA GLU A 25 37.36 -37.09 -14.58
C GLU A 25 36.18 -36.84 -13.60
N ASP A 26 35.56 -35.64 -13.48
CA ASP A 26 35.03 -34.64 -14.44
C ASP A 26 33.61 -34.97 -14.98
N LEU A 27 32.67 -34.03 -14.81
CA LEU A 27 31.24 -34.16 -15.14
C LEU A 27 30.72 -32.87 -15.81
N PRO A 28 30.29 -32.91 -17.08
CA PRO A 28 29.89 -31.72 -17.83
C PRO A 28 28.38 -31.44 -17.84
N ALA A 29 28.02 -30.23 -18.26
CA ALA A 29 26.65 -29.85 -18.64
C ALA A 29 26.31 -30.27 -20.09
N SER A 30 25.02 -30.33 -20.46
CA SER A 30 24.45 -29.67 -21.67
C SER A 30 22.99 -30.08 -22.02
N SER A 31 22.16 -29.07 -22.33
CA SER A 31 21.12 -28.97 -23.40
C SER A 31 20.11 -30.08 -23.78
N ALA A 32 18.83 -29.69 -23.70
CA ALA A 32 17.83 -29.62 -24.80
C ALA A 32 17.08 -30.85 -25.39
N ALA A 33 15.73 -30.71 -25.39
CA ALA A 33 14.71 -31.07 -26.40
C ALA A 33 14.50 -32.54 -26.85
N GLU A 34 13.30 -33.11 -26.57
CA GLU A 34 12.17 -33.18 -27.55
C GLU A 34 10.92 -33.96 -27.05
N THR A 35 9.75 -33.38 -27.35
CA THR A 35 8.51 -34.00 -27.89
C THR A 35 8.03 -35.43 -27.47
N ALA A 36 6.85 -35.54 -26.81
CA ALA A 36 5.65 -36.22 -27.37
C ALA A 36 4.45 -36.45 -26.39
N ALA A 37 3.31 -35.80 -26.71
CA ALA A 37 1.93 -36.31 -26.77
C ALA A 37 1.21 -37.09 -25.62
N SER A 38 0.04 -36.53 -25.27
CA SER A 38 -1.30 -37.20 -25.21
C SER A 38 -1.76 -38.01 -23.97
N ALA A 39 -2.60 -37.38 -23.15
CA ALA A 39 -3.90 -37.92 -22.71
C ALA A 39 -4.87 -36.76 -22.32
N ALA A 40 -6.18 -36.93 -22.54
CA ALA A 40 -7.18 -35.88 -22.35
C ALA A 40 -7.77 -35.81 -20.93
N PRO A 41 -8.30 -34.65 -20.48
CA PRO A 41 -9.16 -34.58 -19.29
C PRO A 41 -10.60 -34.98 -19.62
N THR A 42 -11.26 -35.68 -18.70
CA THR A 42 -12.69 -36.03 -18.82
C THR A 42 -13.57 -34.85 -18.44
N GLU A 43 -14.62 -34.60 -19.21
CA GLU A 43 -15.64 -33.60 -18.91
C GLU A 43 -16.33 -33.88 -17.57
N SER A 44 -16.56 -32.83 -16.77
CA SER A 44 -17.57 -32.83 -15.72
C SER A 44 -18.50 -31.64 -15.96
N THR A 45 -19.78 -31.93 -16.15
CA THR A 45 -20.78 -30.99 -16.65
C THR A 45 -21.20 -29.96 -15.61
N ALA A 46 -21.37 -28.72 -16.04
CA ALA A 46 -21.95 -27.66 -15.22
C ALA A 46 -23.38 -28.00 -14.75
N SER A 47 -23.72 -27.56 -13.54
CA SER A 47 -25.09 -27.50 -13.03
C SER A 47 -25.30 -26.09 -12.47
N SER A 48 -25.77 -25.18 -13.32
CA SER A 48 -26.17 -23.83 -12.92
C SER A 48 -27.45 -23.89 -12.09
N ALA A 49 -27.34 -23.68 -10.78
CA ALA A 49 -28.47 -23.21 -9.97
C ALA A 49 -28.64 -21.70 -10.19
N PRO A 50 -29.87 -21.15 -10.17
CA PRO A 50 -30.05 -19.72 -10.18
C PRO A 50 -29.53 -19.13 -8.87
N THR A 51 -28.69 -18.10 -8.94
CA THR A 51 -28.52 -17.17 -7.83
C THR A 51 -29.84 -16.42 -7.69
N GLU A 52 -30.53 -16.63 -6.57
CA GLU A 52 -31.65 -15.77 -6.21
C GLU A 52 -31.06 -14.40 -5.84
N ASP A 53 -31.47 -13.36 -6.57
CA ASP A 53 -31.11 -11.99 -6.23
C ASP A 53 -31.70 -11.69 -4.85
N VAL A 54 -30.84 -11.60 -3.84
CA VAL A 54 -31.22 -11.08 -2.53
C VAL A 54 -31.28 -9.56 -2.70
N ASP A 55 -32.49 -9.06 -2.99
CA ASP A 55 -32.81 -7.64 -2.86
C ASP A 55 -32.62 -7.22 -1.39
N ASP A 56 -31.38 -6.85 -1.04
CA ASP A 56 -31.06 -6.24 0.24
C ASP A 56 -31.52 -4.77 0.20
N ALA A 57 -32.81 -4.58 0.48
CA ALA A 57 -33.49 -3.29 0.37
C ALA A 57 -33.02 -2.23 1.39
N ASP A 58 -32.11 -2.61 2.30
CA ASP A 58 -31.45 -1.72 3.26
C ASP A 58 -29.96 -1.44 2.89
N ALA A 59 -29.47 -1.95 1.75
CA ALA A 59 -28.10 -1.71 1.29
C ALA A 59 -27.87 -0.23 0.93
N VAL A 60 -26.90 0.39 1.62
CA VAL A 60 -26.50 1.78 1.40
C VAL A 60 -25.78 1.90 0.06
N GLU A 61 -26.34 2.67 -0.89
CA GLU A 61 -25.72 2.89 -2.20
C GLU A 61 -24.49 3.80 -2.08
N VAL A 62 -23.30 3.21 -2.12
CA VAL A 62 -22.03 3.96 -2.14
C VAL A 62 -21.73 4.44 -3.56
N PRO A 63 -21.50 5.76 -3.78
CA PRO A 63 -21.09 6.27 -5.08
C PRO A 63 -19.73 5.69 -5.51
N THR A 64 -19.78 4.71 -6.42
CA THR A 64 -18.59 4.00 -6.91
C THR A 64 -18.50 4.06 -8.43
N GLN A 65 -17.27 4.10 -8.93
CA GLN A 65 -16.99 4.04 -10.36
C GLN A 65 -15.73 3.22 -10.66
N VAL A 66 -15.65 2.70 -11.89
CA VAL A 66 -14.44 2.12 -12.44
C VAL A 66 -13.90 3.06 -13.50
N ILE A 67 -12.68 3.53 -13.30
CA ILE A 67 -11.91 4.26 -14.32
C ILE A 67 -11.00 3.22 -15.00
N ASP A 68 -10.96 3.21 -16.33
CA ASP A 68 -10.12 2.30 -17.13
C ASP A 68 -9.38 3.13 -18.18
N LEU A 69 -8.07 3.25 -17.99
CA LEU A 69 -7.14 4.02 -18.81
C LEU A 69 -6.27 3.09 -19.69
N GLY A 70 -6.68 1.84 -19.87
CA GLY A 70 -5.99 0.87 -20.73
C GLY A 70 -4.60 0.52 -20.21
N GLU A 71 -3.55 0.97 -20.89
CA GLU A 71 -2.16 0.66 -20.52
C GLU A 71 -1.69 1.38 -19.25
N HIS A 72 -2.35 2.48 -18.87
CA HIS A 72 -2.11 3.19 -17.61
C HIS A 72 -2.82 2.53 -16.42
N GLY A 73 -3.78 1.63 -16.68
CA GLY A 73 -4.41 0.77 -15.68
C GLY A 73 -5.90 0.98 -15.46
N SER A 74 -6.46 0.19 -14.55
CA SER A 74 -7.86 0.30 -14.11
C SER A 74 -7.94 0.50 -12.60
N TYR A 75 -8.92 1.29 -12.15
CA TYR A 75 -9.06 1.81 -10.80
C TYR A 75 -10.51 1.66 -10.34
N GLY A 76 -10.73 1.24 -9.10
CA GLY A 76 -12.02 1.32 -8.42
C GLY A 76 -11.98 2.51 -7.47
N VAL A 77 -12.95 3.42 -7.62
CA VAL A 77 -13.04 4.67 -6.85
C VAL A 77 -14.35 4.65 -6.06
N ALA A 78 -14.27 4.88 -4.74
CA ALA A 78 -15.40 5.28 -3.90
C ALA A 78 -15.32 6.79 -3.66
N THR A 79 -16.44 7.49 -3.88
CA THR A 79 -16.54 8.96 -3.76
C THR A 79 -17.43 9.31 -2.58
N LEU A 80 -16.88 10.03 -1.60
CA LEU A 80 -17.49 10.24 -0.28
C LEU A 80 -17.60 11.75 -0.02
N ASP A 81 -18.77 12.33 -0.32
CA ASP A 81 -19.11 13.70 0.08
C ASP A 81 -19.29 13.76 1.61
N LEU A 82 -18.48 14.59 2.28
CA LEU A 82 -18.46 14.70 3.74
C LEU A 82 -19.71 15.38 4.33
N ALA A 83 -20.67 15.82 3.50
CA ALA A 83 -22.02 16.15 3.96
C ALA A 83 -22.84 14.89 4.26
N ASP A 84 -22.72 13.85 3.42
CA ASP A 84 -23.50 12.61 3.45
C ASP A 84 -22.75 11.45 4.14
N TRP A 85 -21.42 11.53 4.23
CA TRP A 85 -20.53 10.48 4.74
C TRP A 85 -19.75 10.91 5.98
N ASP A 86 -19.68 10.03 6.97
CA ASP A 86 -18.80 10.12 8.13
C ASP A 86 -17.59 9.22 7.90
N VAL A 87 -16.46 9.81 7.51
CA VAL A 87 -15.20 9.13 7.24
C VAL A 87 -14.31 9.21 8.48
N ARG A 88 -13.75 8.08 8.91
CA ARG A 88 -12.95 7.95 10.14
C ARG A 88 -11.66 7.19 9.91
N VAL A 89 -10.65 7.53 10.69
CA VAL A 89 -9.43 6.72 10.83
C VAL A 89 -9.55 5.97 12.14
N ASP A 90 -9.27 4.67 12.13
CA ASP A 90 -9.26 3.86 13.34
C ASP A 90 -7.99 3.03 13.45
N TRP A 91 -7.50 2.88 14.68
CA TRP A 91 -6.43 1.98 15.05
C TRP A 91 -6.86 1.18 16.29
N PRO A 92 -7.44 -0.02 16.11
CA PRO A 92 -7.90 -0.89 17.20
C PRO A 92 -6.80 -1.33 18.19
N GLN A 93 -5.52 -1.16 17.85
CA GLN A 93 -4.36 -1.56 18.66
C GLN A 93 -4.37 -3.05 19.07
N ASP A 94 -4.90 -3.92 18.22
CA ASP A 94 -4.76 -5.37 18.39
C ASP A 94 -3.30 -5.82 18.17
N GLU A 95 -2.83 -6.78 18.98
CA GLU A 95 -1.48 -7.36 18.86
C GLU A 95 -1.36 -8.20 17.58
N ASP A 96 -2.46 -8.79 17.10
CA ASP A 96 -2.55 -9.52 15.83
C ASP A 96 -2.98 -8.59 14.67
N GLY A 97 -3.16 -7.28 14.92
CA GLY A 97 -3.58 -6.26 13.96
C GLY A 97 -5.03 -6.38 13.48
N THR A 98 -5.40 -5.54 12.50
CA THR A 98 -6.78 -5.42 12.03
C THR A 98 -7.04 -6.32 10.82
N ASP A 99 -7.84 -7.36 10.97
CA ASP A 99 -8.48 -8.04 9.83
C ASP A 99 -9.72 -7.25 9.39
N LEU A 100 -9.92 -7.07 8.08
CA LEU A 100 -11.01 -6.23 7.57
C LEU A 100 -12.37 -6.94 7.56
N GLU A 101 -12.43 -8.27 7.43
CA GLU A 101 -13.68 -9.03 7.53
C GLU A 101 -14.19 -9.01 8.98
N GLU A 102 -13.29 -9.27 9.94
CA GLU A 102 -13.61 -9.18 11.37
C GLU A 102 -13.95 -7.74 11.81
N TYR A 103 -13.29 -6.72 11.23
CA TYR A 103 -13.64 -5.32 11.47
C TYR A 103 -15.05 -4.97 10.95
N ILE A 104 -15.44 -5.45 9.77
CA ILE A 104 -16.80 -5.24 9.22
C ILE A 104 -17.85 -5.87 10.14
N ASP A 105 -17.64 -7.12 10.58
CA ASP A 105 -18.56 -7.82 11.49
C ASP A 105 -18.70 -7.11 12.86
N ALA A 106 -17.64 -6.45 13.33
CA ALA A 106 -17.64 -5.68 14.58
C ALA A 106 -18.28 -4.29 14.48
N HIS A 107 -18.36 -3.70 13.27
CA HIS A 107 -18.75 -2.29 13.05
C HIS A 107 -20.03 -2.17 12.19
N PRO A 108 -21.22 -2.49 12.74
CA PRO A 108 -22.46 -2.45 11.98
C PRO A 108 -22.77 -1.05 11.45
N GLY A 109 -23.14 -0.98 10.16
CA GLY A 109 -23.42 0.27 9.45
C GLY A 109 -22.22 0.82 8.66
N ILE A 110 -21.04 0.18 8.74
CA ILE A 110 -19.93 0.48 7.84
C ILE A 110 -20.33 0.19 6.39
N ALA A 111 -19.97 1.10 5.49
CA ALA A 111 -20.33 1.03 4.07
C ALA A 111 -19.11 1.04 3.13
N VAL A 112 -17.98 1.61 3.57
CA VAL A 112 -16.69 1.52 2.89
C VAL A 112 -15.60 1.25 3.93
N LEU A 113 -14.63 0.40 3.59
CA LEU A 113 -13.48 0.09 4.43
C LEU A 113 -12.22 -0.10 3.57
N THR A 114 -11.11 0.52 3.95
CA THR A 114 -9.79 0.29 3.35
C THR A 114 -8.71 0.30 4.41
N ASN A 115 -7.55 -0.27 4.09
CA ASN A 115 -6.33 -0.06 4.86
C ASN A 115 -5.94 1.43 4.87
N ALA A 116 -5.38 1.90 5.99
CA ALA A 116 -4.85 3.26 6.13
C ALA A 116 -3.38 3.35 5.67
N GLY A 117 -2.63 4.30 6.25
CA GLY A 117 -1.21 4.52 5.94
C GLY A 117 -0.30 3.32 6.24
N ILE A 118 0.89 3.34 5.64
CA ILE A 118 1.91 2.29 5.81
C ILE A 118 2.26 2.11 7.30
N PHE A 119 2.41 0.86 7.72
CA PHE A 119 2.76 0.43 9.08
C PHE A 119 4.08 -0.39 9.09
N SER A 120 4.65 -0.62 10.27
CA SER A 120 5.87 -1.43 10.46
C SER A 120 5.57 -2.92 10.65
N ASP A 121 6.59 -3.78 10.57
CA ASP A 121 6.48 -5.25 10.70
C ASP A 121 5.79 -5.73 12.00
N ASP A 122 5.67 -4.86 13.00
CA ASP A 122 4.97 -5.06 14.28
C ASP A 122 3.54 -4.48 14.30
N LEU A 123 2.94 -4.30 13.12
CA LEU A 123 1.56 -3.85 12.90
C LEU A 123 1.24 -2.45 13.48
N THR A 124 2.27 -1.68 13.82
CA THR A 124 2.14 -0.30 14.30
C THR A 124 2.15 0.68 13.13
N PRO A 125 1.19 1.63 12.99
CA PRO A 125 1.19 2.65 11.94
C PRO A 125 2.54 3.36 11.82
N GLY A 126 2.99 3.71 10.61
CA GLY A 126 4.36 4.20 10.38
C GLY A 126 4.62 5.61 10.92
N GLY A 127 3.58 6.44 10.98
CA GLY A 127 3.63 7.84 11.36
C GLY A 127 2.49 8.28 12.29
N LEU A 128 2.00 9.50 12.08
CA LEU A 128 0.85 10.06 12.78
C LEU A 128 -0.37 9.14 12.66
N THR A 129 -1.12 9.00 13.74
CA THR A 129 -2.49 8.44 13.73
C THR A 129 -3.32 9.19 14.76
N VAL A 130 -4.42 9.80 14.31
CA VAL A 130 -5.42 10.49 15.14
C VAL A 130 -6.77 9.83 14.90
N ALA A 131 -7.48 9.50 15.98
CA ALA A 131 -8.84 8.98 15.93
C ALA A 131 -9.70 9.73 16.96
N ASP A 132 -10.87 10.21 16.55
CA ASP A 132 -11.82 10.99 17.36
C ASP A 132 -11.17 12.17 18.14
N GLY A 133 -10.12 12.78 17.57
CA GLY A 133 -9.34 13.88 18.15
C GLY A 133 -8.24 13.48 19.14
N GLU A 134 -7.99 12.18 19.35
CA GLU A 134 -6.89 11.67 20.16
C GLU A 134 -5.69 11.27 19.30
N GLU A 135 -4.51 11.85 19.55
CA GLU A 135 -3.25 11.41 18.94
C GLU A 135 -2.84 10.05 19.53
N LEU A 136 -3.19 8.97 18.83
CA LEU A 136 -2.79 7.61 19.16
C LEU A 136 -1.31 7.36 18.83
N ARG A 137 -0.79 8.04 17.79
CA ARG A 137 0.62 7.97 17.40
C ARG A 137 1.13 9.29 16.83
N SER A 138 2.34 9.67 17.22
CA SER A 138 2.96 10.92 16.80
C SER A 138 3.50 10.91 15.37
N LEU A 139 3.50 12.11 14.76
CA LEU A 139 4.09 12.42 13.46
C LEU A 139 5.54 11.93 13.34
N ASN A 140 5.87 11.27 12.22
CA ASN A 140 7.20 10.74 11.95
C ASN A 140 7.84 11.43 10.74
N LEU A 141 8.80 12.33 11.01
CA LEU A 141 9.57 13.06 9.98
C LEU A 141 10.94 12.43 9.67
N SER A 142 11.23 11.26 10.25
CA SER A 142 12.53 10.60 10.15
C SER A 142 12.86 10.21 8.71
N ASP A 143 14.15 10.27 8.35
CA ASP A 143 14.65 9.60 7.14
C ASP A 143 14.70 8.09 7.35
N GLY A 144 14.53 7.32 6.27
CA GLY A 144 14.50 5.86 6.32
C GLY A 144 14.46 5.23 4.92
N TYR A 145 14.03 3.96 4.85
CA TYR A 145 13.90 3.20 3.60
C TYR A 145 12.45 2.80 3.35
N GLY A 146 12.10 2.59 2.08
CA GLY A 146 10.74 2.20 1.67
C GLY A 146 9.81 3.40 1.49
N ASN A 147 8.60 3.13 0.99
CA ASN A 147 7.66 4.15 0.51
C ASN A 147 7.29 5.18 1.58
N PHE A 148 7.10 4.78 2.84
CA PHE A 148 6.78 5.70 3.94
C PHE A 148 7.82 6.83 4.08
N HIS A 149 9.10 6.54 3.83
CA HIS A 149 10.20 7.50 3.95
C HIS A 149 10.59 8.16 2.61
N LEU A 150 9.86 7.89 1.53
CA LEU A 150 10.01 8.59 0.26
C LEU A 150 9.35 9.97 0.41
N LYS A 151 10.14 11.04 0.29
CA LYS A 151 9.74 12.42 0.64
C LYS A 151 9.45 13.26 -0.61
N PRO A 152 8.39 14.09 -0.62
CA PRO A 152 7.48 14.37 0.49
C PRO A 152 6.52 13.21 0.83
N ASN A 153 6.29 13.04 2.12
CA ASN A 153 5.23 12.18 2.66
C ASN A 153 4.20 13.09 3.35
N ALA A 154 2.96 12.62 3.51
CA ALA A 154 1.84 13.49 3.86
C ALA A 154 0.94 12.89 4.94
N VAL A 155 0.13 13.75 5.54
CA VAL A 155 -0.97 13.39 6.43
C VAL A 155 -2.27 13.59 5.66
N PHE A 156 -3.11 12.56 5.58
CA PHE A 156 -4.53 12.72 5.30
C PHE A 156 -5.23 13.02 6.63
N GLU A 157 -6.02 14.09 6.67
CA GLU A 157 -6.71 14.55 7.86
C GLU A 157 -8.16 14.98 7.59
N ILE A 158 -9.00 14.92 8.63
CA ILE A 158 -10.35 15.46 8.67
C ILE A 158 -10.46 16.35 9.91
N LEU A 159 -10.96 17.56 9.74
CA LEU A 159 -11.02 18.62 10.75
C LEU A 159 -12.39 18.68 11.44
N GLU A 160 -12.45 19.34 12.61
CA GLU A 160 -13.69 19.55 13.39
C GLU A 160 -14.79 20.29 12.61
N ASP A 161 -14.42 21.09 11.60
CA ASP A 161 -15.39 21.77 10.72
C ASP A 161 -16.01 20.87 9.64
N GLY A 162 -15.55 19.62 9.53
CA GLY A 162 -16.03 18.61 8.60
C GLY A 162 -15.34 18.61 7.23
N THR A 163 -14.30 19.42 7.03
CA THR A 163 -13.45 19.36 5.82
C THR A 163 -12.33 18.34 5.96
N ALA A 164 -11.89 17.78 4.84
CA ALA A 164 -10.66 16.99 4.74
C ALA A 164 -9.53 17.79 4.09
N ALA A 165 -8.29 17.37 4.35
CA ALA A 165 -7.10 17.85 3.68
C ALA A 165 -6.06 16.72 3.51
N ILE A 166 -5.11 16.94 2.60
CA ILE A 166 -3.86 16.18 2.55
C ILE A 166 -2.72 17.19 2.60
N VAL A 167 -1.90 17.13 3.65
CA VAL A 167 -0.85 18.13 3.93
C VAL A 167 0.53 17.49 3.95
N ASP A 168 1.55 18.17 3.41
CA ASP A 168 2.96 17.78 3.60
C ASP A 168 3.22 17.61 5.10
N SER A 169 3.80 16.48 5.50
CA SER A 169 3.98 16.16 6.92
C SER A 169 4.85 17.19 7.66
N THR A 170 5.71 17.93 6.98
CA THR A 170 6.52 19.00 7.57
C THR A 170 5.73 20.29 7.85
N LEU A 171 4.48 20.37 7.36
CA LEU A 171 3.54 21.48 7.53
C LEU A 171 2.30 21.09 8.38
N TYR A 172 2.22 19.84 8.85
CA TYR A 172 1.12 19.37 9.70
C TYR A 172 1.04 20.15 11.02
N GLU A 173 -0.16 20.63 11.36
CA GLU A 173 -0.49 21.30 12.62
C GLU A 173 -1.71 20.59 13.26
N PRO A 174 -1.65 20.18 14.54
CA PRO A 174 -2.68 19.32 15.14
C PRO A 174 -3.99 20.05 15.55
N ASP A 175 -4.09 21.36 15.34
CA ASP A 175 -5.20 22.18 15.84
C ASP A 175 -6.51 21.86 15.08
N GLY A 176 -7.44 21.19 15.76
CA GLY A 176 -8.77 20.86 15.22
C GLY A 176 -8.84 19.58 14.39
N VAL A 177 -7.76 18.78 14.34
CA VAL A 177 -7.73 17.49 13.65
C VAL A 177 -8.53 16.45 14.43
N MET A 178 -9.54 15.85 13.78
CA MET A 178 -10.41 14.82 14.36
C MET A 178 -10.03 13.41 13.93
N GLN A 179 -9.58 13.24 12.70
CA GLN A 179 -9.16 11.95 12.13
C GLN A 179 -7.88 12.21 11.33
N ALA A 180 -6.85 11.38 11.46
CA ALA A 180 -5.66 11.52 10.60
C ALA A 180 -4.85 10.23 10.47
N THR A 181 -4.25 10.03 9.29
CA THR A 181 -3.23 8.99 9.06
C THR A 181 -2.09 9.55 8.23
N GLN A 182 -0.85 9.39 8.72
CA GLN A 182 0.35 9.70 7.92
C GLN A 182 0.72 8.49 7.06
N SER A 183 1.04 8.74 5.81
CA SER A 183 1.60 7.74 4.91
C SER A 183 2.63 8.38 3.97
N GLY A 184 3.26 7.57 3.12
CA GLY A 184 4.20 8.05 2.12
C GLY A 184 4.36 7.07 0.96
N PRO A 185 4.66 7.54 -0.26
CA PRO A 185 4.84 8.94 -0.63
C PRO A 185 3.51 9.72 -0.71
N ALA A 186 3.57 11.05 -0.66
CA ALA A 186 2.50 11.84 -1.26
C ALA A 186 2.44 11.52 -2.76
N LEU A 187 1.25 11.39 -3.34
CA LEU A 187 1.08 11.18 -4.78
C LEU A 187 1.08 12.52 -5.51
N LEU A 188 0.31 13.47 -4.97
CA LEU A 188 0.19 14.85 -5.42
C LEU A 188 0.24 15.78 -4.20
N LEU A 189 0.89 16.94 -4.35
CA LEU A 189 0.76 18.10 -3.47
C LEU A 189 0.69 19.35 -4.34
N ASP A 190 -0.24 20.27 -4.08
CA ASP A 190 -0.48 21.48 -4.88
C ASP A 190 -0.66 21.18 -6.40
N GLY A 191 -1.19 20.00 -6.75
CA GLY A 191 -1.37 19.51 -8.12
C GLY A 191 -0.10 18.96 -8.80
N GLU A 192 1.06 19.04 -8.14
CA GLU A 192 2.34 18.56 -8.66
C GLU A 192 2.58 17.09 -8.29
N VAL A 193 3.04 16.29 -9.27
CA VAL A 193 3.38 14.88 -9.05
C VAL A 193 4.68 14.77 -8.25
N HIS A 194 4.71 13.85 -7.29
CA HIS A 194 5.89 13.59 -6.45
C HIS A 194 7.20 13.49 -7.26
N PRO A 195 8.27 14.23 -6.90
CA PRO A 195 9.43 14.46 -7.77
C PRO A 195 10.25 13.20 -8.12
N ASP A 196 10.25 12.19 -7.25
CA ASP A 196 10.94 10.91 -7.52
C ASP A 196 10.12 9.93 -8.40
N PHE A 197 8.88 10.26 -8.77
CA PHE A 197 8.10 9.38 -9.65
C PHE A 197 8.59 9.51 -11.10
N THR A 198 8.57 8.39 -11.82
CA THR A 198 9.04 8.31 -13.21
C THR A 198 7.92 7.78 -14.08
N GLU A 199 7.53 8.56 -15.09
CA GLU A 199 6.60 8.16 -16.15
C GLU A 199 7.07 6.84 -16.81
N GLY A 200 6.16 5.87 -16.96
CA GLY A 200 6.48 4.56 -17.53
C GLY A 200 7.41 3.69 -16.67
N SER A 201 7.50 3.95 -15.36
CA SER A 201 8.29 3.12 -14.44
C SER A 201 7.83 1.66 -14.43
N THR A 202 8.79 0.74 -14.41
CA THR A 202 8.54 -0.71 -14.34
C THR A 202 8.21 -1.20 -12.93
N ASN A 203 8.29 -0.35 -11.91
CA ASN A 203 7.87 -0.68 -10.55
C ASN A 203 6.34 -0.56 -10.45
N THR A 204 5.64 -1.66 -10.70
CA THR A 204 4.18 -1.74 -10.65
C THR A 204 3.70 -2.59 -9.48
N ALA A 205 2.59 -2.19 -8.87
CA ALA A 205 1.96 -2.88 -7.74
C ALA A 205 0.43 -2.71 -7.80
N LEU A 206 -0.31 -3.50 -7.02
CA LEU A 206 -1.65 -3.08 -6.58
C LEU A 206 -1.48 -1.99 -5.52
N ARG A 207 -2.33 -0.97 -5.51
CA ARG A 207 -2.17 0.21 -4.64
C ARG A 207 -3.52 0.67 -4.11
N THR A 208 -3.52 1.21 -2.90
CA THR A 208 -4.59 2.06 -2.38
C THR A 208 -4.09 3.48 -2.17
N GLY A 209 -5.01 4.43 -2.22
CA GLY A 209 -4.71 5.84 -2.08
C GLY A 209 -5.96 6.62 -1.68
N VAL A 210 -5.74 7.79 -1.09
CA VAL A 210 -6.79 8.76 -0.77
C VAL A 210 -6.50 10.07 -1.49
N GLY A 211 -7.53 10.69 -2.05
CA GLY A 211 -7.48 12.04 -2.62
C GLY A 211 -8.58 12.91 -2.02
N VAL A 212 -8.40 14.23 -2.04
CA VAL A 212 -9.35 15.19 -1.48
C VAL A 212 -9.72 16.24 -2.54
N SER A 213 -10.99 16.62 -2.62
CA SER A 213 -11.42 17.67 -3.55
C SER A 213 -10.83 19.05 -3.18
N PRO A 214 -10.61 19.97 -4.13
CA PRO A 214 -10.02 21.29 -3.84
C PRO A 214 -10.81 22.19 -2.87
N ASP A 215 -12.05 21.82 -2.52
CA ASP A 215 -12.86 22.49 -1.50
C ASP A 215 -12.89 21.77 -0.14
N GLY A 216 -12.15 20.67 0.00
CA GLY A 216 -12.12 19.83 1.22
C GLY A 216 -13.39 19.05 1.50
N GLY A 217 -14.41 19.13 0.62
CA GLY A 217 -15.74 18.55 0.87
C GLY A 217 -15.92 17.09 0.47
N THR A 218 -15.02 16.52 -0.34
CA THR A 218 -15.13 15.14 -0.85
C THR A 218 -13.82 14.38 -0.65
N VAL A 219 -13.94 13.15 -0.14
CA VAL A 219 -12.85 12.18 -0.04
C VAL A 219 -13.01 11.10 -1.13
N TYR A 220 -11.92 10.81 -1.84
CA TYR A 220 -11.85 9.74 -2.84
C TYR A 220 -10.98 8.61 -2.31
N LEU A 221 -11.57 7.45 -2.02
CA LEU A 221 -10.82 6.24 -1.70
C LEU A 221 -10.66 5.41 -2.97
N VAL A 222 -9.43 5.10 -3.34
CA VAL A 222 -9.11 4.44 -4.62
C VAL A 222 -8.28 3.19 -4.40
N ILE A 223 -8.66 2.10 -5.08
CA ILE A 223 -7.84 0.90 -5.25
C ILE A 223 -7.52 0.66 -6.73
N THR A 224 -6.31 0.22 -7.03
CA THR A 224 -5.94 -0.18 -8.39
C THR A 224 -6.38 -1.63 -8.64
N ARG A 225 -7.06 -1.86 -9.76
CA ARG A 225 -7.58 -3.16 -10.21
C ARG A 225 -6.59 -3.88 -11.13
N SER A 226 -5.55 -3.18 -11.56
CA SER A 226 -4.38 -3.68 -12.26
C SER A 226 -3.11 -3.24 -11.55
N TYR A 227 -1.98 -3.86 -11.91
CA TYR A 227 -0.65 -3.40 -11.48
C TYR A 227 -0.32 -2.08 -12.18
N VAL A 228 -0.07 -1.02 -11.40
CA VAL A 228 0.29 0.32 -11.92
C VAL A 228 1.52 0.87 -11.20
N ASN A 229 2.26 1.78 -11.84
CA ASN A 229 3.34 2.51 -11.18
C ASN A 229 2.78 3.74 -10.42
N LEU A 230 3.63 4.39 -9.63
CA LEU A 230 3.23 5.55 -8.81
C LEU A 230 2.91 6.80 -9.65
N TRP A 231 3.53 6.95 -10.83
CA TRP A 231 3.25 8.07 -11.73
C TRP A 231 1.84 7.96 -12.29
N ASP A 232 1.48 6.83 -12.91
CA ASP A 232 0.14 6.60 -13.47
C ASP A 232 -0.95 6.67 -12.37
N PHE A 233 -0.62 6.30 -11.13
CA PHE A 233 -1.55 6.42 -10.01
C PHE A 233 -1.78 7.88 -9.60
N ALA A 234 -0.72 8.68 -9.48
CA ALA A 234 -0.81 10.11 -9.20
C ALA A 234 -1.52 10.89 -10.32
N THR A 235 -1.20 10.62 -11.59
CA THR A 235 -1.85 11.30 -12.71
C THR A 235 -3.32 10.94 -12.87
N MET A 236 -3.74 9.71 -12.50
CA MET A 236 -5.17 9.36 -12.47
C MET A 236 -5.94 10.25 -11.48
N PHE A 237 -5.40 10.46 -10.27
CA PHE A 237 -6.00 11.37 -9.29
C PHE A 237 -6.13 12.79 -9.86
N ARG A 238 -5.04 13.34 -10.42
CA ARG A 238 -5.05 14.72 -10.96
C ARG A 238 -5.94 14.89 -12.18
N ASP A 239 -5.79 14.02 -13.17
CA ASP A 239 -6.31 14.23 -14.52
C ASP A 239 -7.74 13.68 -14.70
N GLU A 240 -8.14 12.65 -13.95
CA GLU A 240 -9.49 12.05 -14.03
C GLU A 240 -10.39 12.42 -12.84
N LEU A 241 -9.85 12.55 -11.62
CA LEU A 241 -10.63 12.97 -10.44
C LEU A 241 -10.54 14.48 -10.17
N GLY A 242 -9.59 15.19 -10.77
CA GLY A 242 -9.44 16.64 -10.60
C GLY A 242 -8.97 17.07 -9.21
N VAL A 243 -8.31 16.17 -8.46
CA VAL A 243 -7.77 16.50 -7.13
C VAL A 243 -6.36 17.10 -7.25
N GLU A 244 -6.05 18.05 -6.37
CA GLU A 244 -4.74 18.69 -6.31
C GLU A 244 -3.83 18.00 -5.28
N ASP A 245 -4.39 17.37 -4.25
CA ASP A 245 -3.65 16.64 -3.23
C ASP A 245 -4.13 15.18 -3.11
N ALA A 246 -3.17 14.26 -3.04
CA ALA A 246 -3.43 12.81 -2.97
C ALA A 246 -2.28 12.08 -2.24
N LEU A 247 -2.60 11.00 -1.53
CA LEU A 247 -1.69 10.26 -0.67
C LEU A 247 -1.74 8.76 -0.94
N TYR A 248 -0.58 8.13 -1.04
CA TYR A 248 -0.43 6.68 -1.16
C TYR A 248 -0.68 6.02 0.21
N LEU A 249 -1.61 5.07 0.27
CA LEU A 249 -1.86 4.23 1.46
C LEU A 249 -1.04 2.93 1.37
N ASP A 250 -1.13 2.03 2.35
CA ASP A 250 -0.36 0.78 2.24
C ASP A 250 -0.72 -0.03 0.98
N GLY A 251 0.31 -0.51 0.28
CA GLY A 251 0.19 -1.03 -1.09
C GLY A 251 1.15 -2.15 -1.44
N GLN A 252 1.49 -3.00 -0.47
CA GLN A 252 1.86 -4.39 -0.77
C GLN A 252 0.69 -5.36 -0.57
N ILE A 253 -0.30 -4.98 0.25
CA ILE A 253 -1.51 -5.74 0.57
C ILE A 253 -2.74 -4.84 0.54
N SER A 254 -2.99 -4.11 -0.55
CA SER A 254 -4.16 -3.21 -0.63
C SER A 254 -5.51 -3.93 -0.66
N GLN A 255 -6.49 -3.43 0.09
CA GLN A 255 -7.91 -3.80 -0.03
C GLN A 255 -8.81 -2.58 0.15
N LEU A 256 -9.85 -2.47 -0.68
CA LEU A 256 -10.96 -1.53 -0.56
C LEU A 256 -12.26 -2.32 -0.70
N TRP A 257 -13.02 -2.37 0.38
CA TRP A 257 -14.35 -2.98 0.44
C TRP A 257 -15.43 -1.90 0.42
N VAL A 258 -16.56 -2.26 -0.18
CA VAL A 258 -17.78 -1.47 -0.29
C VAL A 258 -18.95 -2.40 0.01
N SER A 259 -19.95 -1.93 0.75
CA SER A 259 -21.13 -2.73 1.11
C SER A 259 -21.84 -3.32 -0.11
N GLY A 260 -22.35 -4.54 0.03
CA GLY A 260 -22.84 -5.38 -1.07
C GLY A 260 -21.74 -5.98 -1.98
N GLY A 261 -20.47 -5.58 -1.81
CA GLY A 261 -19.32 -6.16 -2.49
C GLY A 261 -18.81 -7.45 -1.86
N THR A 262 -17.90 -8.14 -2.56
CA THR A 262 -17.17 -9.30 -2.02
C THR A 262 -16.40 -8.88 -0.77
N LEU A 263 -16.55 -9.62 0.34
CA LEU A 263 -15.82 -9.39 1.58
C LEU A 263 -14.29 -9.40 1.36
N PRO A 264 -13.53 -8.65 2.17
CA PRO A 264 -12.07 -8.73 2.19
C PRO A 264 -11.57 -10.16 2.40
N THR A 265 -10.34 -10.44 2.00
CA THR A 265 -9.66 -11.69 2.32
C THR A 265 -8.62 -11.48 3.42
N SER A 266 -8.69 -12.31 4.46
CA SER A 266 -7.73 -12.35 5.57
C SER A 266 -6.30 -12.74 5.15
N TYR A 267 -6.09 -13.19 3.91
CA TYR A 267 -4.75 -13.41 3.34
C TYR A 267 -4.04 -12.11 2.89
N LEU A 268 -4.76 -10.99 2.83
CA LEU A 268 -4.23 -9.66 2.54
C LEU A 268 -4.43 -8.79 3.78
N GLY A 269 -3.47 -8.82 4.68
CA GLY A 269 -3.60 -8.31 6.04
C GLY A 269 -2.69 -9.12 6.98
N PRO A 270 -2.78 -8.90 8.30
CA PRO A 270 -3.57 -7.87 8.99
C PRO A 270 -3.01 -6.45 8.76
N TYR A 271 -3.78 -5.43 9.15
CA TYR A 271 -3.45 -4.01 8.95
C TYR A 271 -3.17 -3.27 10.26
N GLY A 272 -2.23 -2.33 10.22
CA GLY A 272 -1.96 -1.46 11.36
C GLY A 272 -3.06 -0.46 11.68
N ALA A 273 -3.74 0.11 10.68
CA ALA A 273 -4.88 1.01 10.86
C ALA A 273 -5.79 0.97 9.63
N VAL A 274 -7.01 1.48 9.76
CA VAL A 274 -8.05 1.48 8.70
C VAL A 274 -8.67 2.85 8.48
N ILE A 275 -9.22 3.05 7.29
CA ILE A 275 -10.14 4.16 6.98
C ILE A 275 -11.52 3.55 6.72
N ALA A 276 -12.49 3.94 7.54
CA ALA A 276 -13.88 3.48 7.47
C ALA A 276 -14.81 4.64 7.08
N ALA A 277 -15.87 4.35 6.33
CA ALA A 277 -16.91 5.33 6.03
C ALA A 277 -18.31 4.78 6.35
N TYR A 278 -19.13 5.63 6.97
CA TYR A 278 -20.50 5.37 7.39
C TYR A 278 -21.42 6.43 6.76
N PRO A 279 -22.66 6.10 6.36
CA PRO A 279 -23.64 7.12 5.98
C PRO A 279 -24.10 7.93 7.20
N ARG A 280 -24.51 9.18 6.99
CA ARG A 280 -25.02 10.10 8.03
C ARG A 280 -26.55 10.10 8.18
#